data_AF-G6EKC2-F1
#
_entry.id   AF-G6EKC2-F1
#
_cell.length_a   1.000
_cell.length_b   1.000
_cell.length_c   1.000
_cell.angle_alpha   90.00
_cell.angle_beta   90.00
_cell.angle_gamma   90.00
#
_symmetry.space_group_name_H-M   'P 1'
#
loop_
_entity.id
_entity.type
_entity.pdbx_description
1 polymer ?
#
loop_
_entity_poly.entity_id
_entity_poly.type
_entity_poly.pdbx_seq_one_letter_code
_entity_poly.pdbx_strand_id
1 'polypeptide(L)'
;MTGQIKEPADCLVKNIAMRDGVPPGWREIYDRLIVGLFQSDCMELVTFAGAQGGELQIALAPCEVATGPCAPLLAAARQEAAATCEDCGAEATRCELADAVRCLCARHYRVAQAEQAAAQRLFDGEMSAAGDWMAAFAVALGETPASRAALSSQGLEEVLTLIARIERGVYC
;
A
#
# COMPACT_ATOMS: atom_id res chain seq x y z
N MET A 1 19.49 -4.86 -36.91
CA MET A 1 18.53 -5.43 -35.94
C MET A 1 17.35 -4.48 -35.85
N THR A 2 16.34 -4.70 -36.68
CA THR A 2 15.09 -3.93 -36.69
C THR A 2 14.30 -4.32 -35.45
N GLY A 3 14.32 -3.46 -34.43
CA GLY A 3 13.48 -3.63 -33.25
C GLY A 3 12.02 -3.68 -33.69
N GLN A 4 11.35 -4.78 -33.39
CA GLN A 4 9.89 -4.86 -33.46
C GLN A 4 9.36 -3.69 -32.63
N ILE A 5 8.73 -2.72 -33.30
CA ILE A 5 7.88 -1.75 -32.64
C ILE A 5 6.82 -2.60 -31.94
N LYS A 6 6.88 -2.71 -30.61
CA LYS A 6 5.83 -3.37 -29.83
C LYS A 6 4.52 -2.67 -30.18
N GLU A 7 3.51 -3.44 -30.58
CA GLU A 7 2.21 -2.84 -30.89
C GLU A 7 1.69 -2.09 -29.66
N PRO A 8 1.05 -0.91 -29.82
CA PRO A 8 0.48 -0.15 -28.72
C PRO A 8 -0.42 -0.96 -27.79
N ALA A 9 -1.12 -1.95 -28.34
CA ALA A 9 -1.93 -2.90 -27.59
C ALA A 9 -1.09 -3.76 -26.63
N ASP A 10 0.09 -4.24 -27.03
CA ASP A 10 0.96 -5.06 -26.19
C ASP A 10 1.55 -4.28 -25.01
N CYS A 11 1.87 -3.00 -25.23
CA CYS A 11 2.32 -2.12 -24.16
C CYS A 11 1.20 -1.86 -23.15
N LEU A 12 -0.03 -1.62 -23.63
CA LEU A 12 -1.19 -1.38 -22.76
C LEU A 12 -1.53 -2.61 -21.91
N VAL A 13 -1.54 -3.81 -22.49
CA VAL A 13 -1.80 -5.07 -21.77
C VAL A 13 -0.75 -5.28 -20.67
N LYS A 14 0.52 -5.00 -20.94
CA LYS A 14 1.59 -5.11 -19.93
C LYS A 14 1.42 -4.10 -18.80
N ASN A 15 1.05 -2.86 -19.11
CA ASN A 15 0.78 -1.85 -18.09
C ASN A 15 -0.42 -2.25 -17.22
N ILE A 16 -1.49 -2.79 -17.81
CA ILE A 16 -2.64 -3.30 -17.05
C ILE A 16 -2.23 -4.42 -16.08
N ALA A 17 -1.35 -5.33 -16.51
CA ALA A 17 -0.85 -6.40 -15.63
C ALA A 17 -0.03 -5.87 -14.44
N MET A 18 0.67 -4.74 -14.59
CA MET A 18 1.44 -4.12 -13.51
C MET A 18 0.57 -3.49 -12.42
N ARG A 19 -0.72 -3.28 -12.69
CA ARG A 19 -1.70 -2.76 -11.73
C ARG A 19 -1.81 -3.62 -10.46
N ASP A 20 -1.55 -4.92 -10.57
CA ASP A 20 -1.62 -5.83 -9.43
C ASP A 20 -0.50 -5.59 -8.41
N GLY A 21 0.63 -5.00 -8.84
CA GLY A 21 1.71 -4.55 -7.96
C GLY A 21 1.41 -3.22 -7.26
N VAL A 22 0.34 -2.51 -7.67
CA VAL A 22 -0.07 -1.22 -7.09
C VAL A 22 -1.03 -1.46 -5.92
N PRO A 23 -0.81 -0.81 -4.76
CA PRO A 23 -1.72 -0.88 -3.64
C PRO A 23 -3.16 -0.53 -4.02
N PRO A 24 -4.17 -1.22 -3.46
CA PRO A 24 -5.57 -1.06 -3.87
C PRO A 24 -6.06 0.38 -3.89
N GLY A 25 -5.73 1.17 -2.86
CA GLY A 25 -6.12 2.57 -2.74
C GLY A 25 -5.48 3.51 -3.74
N TRP A 26 -4.41 3.09 -4.43
CA TRP A 26 -3.74 3.87 -5.46
C TRP A 26 -4.05 3.40 -6.89
N ARG A 27 -4.83 2.34 -7.06
CA ARG A 27 -5.12 1.79 -8.39
C ARG A 27 -5.80 2.80 -9.31
N GLU A 28 -6.70 3.64 -8.80
CA GLU A 28 -7.32 4.70 -9.62
C GLU A 28 -6.31 5.77 -10.06
N ILE A 29 -5.35 6.11 -9.20
CA ILE A 29 -4.26 7.04 -9.52
C ILE A 29 -3.40 6.45 -10.64
N TYR A 30 -3.07 5.16 -10.52
CA TYR A 30 -2.34 4.42 -11.55
C TYR A 30 -3.11 4.35 -12.87
N ASP A 31 -4.40 4.02 -12.83
CA ASP A 31 -5.25 3.91 -14.02
C ASP A 31 -5.29 5.25 -14.78
N ARG A 32 -5.45 6.38 -14.06
CA ARG A 32 -5.37 7.73 -14.66
C ARG A 32 -4.00 8.06 -15.22
N LEU A 33 -2.93 7.66 -14.52
CA LEU A 33 -1.56 7.85 -15.00
C LEU A 33 -1.34 7.10 -16.33
N ILE A 34 -1.75 5.84 -16.42
CA ILE A 34 -1.60 5.04 -17.66
C ILE A 34 -2.34 5.69 -18.83
N VAL A 35 -3.56 6.19 -18.60
CA VAL A 35 -4.31 6.94 -19.62
C VAL A 35 -3.57 8.21 -20.02
N GLY A 36 -3.05 8.98 -19.07
CA GLY A 36 -2.29 10.21 -19.33
C GLY A 36 -0.99 9.97 -20.11
N LEU A 37 -0.26 8.89 -19.77
CA LEU A 37 0.94 8.47 -20.50
C LEU A 37 0.60 8.10 -21.95
N PHE A 38 -0.47 7.32 -22.15
CA PHE A 38 -0.93 6.94 -23.49
C PHE A 38 -1.33 8.17 -24.33
N GLN A 39 -2.08 9.11 -23.74
CA GLN A 39 -2.51 10.34 -24.43
C GLN A 39 -1.35 11.27 -24.78
N SER A 40 -0.24 11.20 -24.05
CA SER A 40 0.95 12.03 -24.27
C SER A 40 1.91 11.42 -25.29
N ASP A 41 1.52 10.34 -25.97
CA ASP A 41 2.40 9.51 -26.80
C ASP A 41 3.66 9.02 -26.05
N CYS A 42 3.57 9.00 -24.71
CA CYS A 42 4.54 8.37 -23.82
C CYS A 42 4.26 6.87 -23.82
N MET A 43 4.46 6.24 -24.97
CA MET A 43 4.31 4.80 -25.20
C MET A 43 5.44 3.97 -24.57
N GLU A 44 6.25 4.58 -23.72
CA GLU A 44 7.29 3.88 -22.97
C GLU A 44 6.66 2.79 -22.10
N LEU A 45 7.29 1.62 -22.11
CA LEU A 45 6.81 0.47 -21.36
C LEU A 45 7.00 0.78 -19.87
N VAL A 46 5.91 0.74 -19.08
CA VAL A 46 6.06 0.69 -17.63
C VAL A 46 6.77 -0.62 -17.29
N THR A 47 7.97 -0.53 -16.74
CA THR A 47 8.78 -1.68 -16.33
C THR A 47 8.55 -2.04 -14.88
N PHE A 48 8.05 -1.10 -14.08
CA PHE A 48 7.72 -1.28 -12.68
C PHE A 48 6.59 -0.35 -12.28
N ALA A 49 5.64 -0.87 -11.49
CA ALA A 49 4.67 -0.08 -10.77
C ALA A 49 4.44 -0.70 -9.38
N GLY A 50 4.61 0.09 -8.33
CA GLY A 50 4.39 -0.40 -6.97
C GLY A 50 4.61 0.66 -5.90
N ALA A 51 4.47 0.25 -4.65
CA ALA A 51 4.75 1.11 -3.50
C ALA A 51 6.21 0.99 -3.07
N GLN A 52 6.87 2.12 -2.85
CA GLN A 52 8.19 2.18 -2.24
C GLN A 52 8.34 3.48 -1.45
N GLY A 53 8.73 3.38 -0.19
CA GLY A 53 8.97 4.57 0.66
C GLY A 53 7.72 5.42 0.91
N GLY A 54 6.53 4.83 0.91
CA GLY A 54 5.25 5.54 1.08
C GLY A 54 4.79 6.30 -0.15
N GLU A 55 5.38 6.01 -1.32
CA GLU A 55 5.06 6.68 -2.59
C GLU A 55 4.78 5.66 -3.69
N LEU A 56 3.95 6.06 -4.66
CA LEU A 56 3.77 5.32 -5.91
C LEU A 56 5.03 5.48 -6.78
N GLN A 57 5.79 4.40 -6.94
CA GLN A 57 6.94 4.36 -7.83
C GLN A 57 6.59 3.72 -9.15
N ILE A 58 6.96 4.41 -10.24
CA ILE A 58 6.77 3.96 -11.61
C ILE A 58 8.10 4.10 -12.33
N ALA A 59 8.56 3.04 -12.98
CA ALA A 59 9.72 3.07 -13.87
C ALA A 59 9.28 2.87 -15.32
N LEU A 60 9.89 3.61 -16.23
CA LEU A 60 9.66 3.53 -17.68
C LEU A 60 10.91 3.00 -18.39
N ALA A 61 10.75 2.34 -19.54
CA ALA A 61 11.88 1.97 -20.41
C ALA A 61 11.86 2.76 -21.72
N PRO A 62 13.04 3.17 -22.26
CA PRO A 62 14.39 2.85 -21.79
C PRO A 62 14.93 3.78 -20.68
N CYS A 63 14.17 4.81 -20.30
CA CYS A 63 14.61 5.82 -19.36
C CYS A 63 14.30 5.42 -17.90
N GLU A 64 15.30 4.87 -17.18
CA GLU A 64 15.24 4.64 -15.72
C GLU A 64 14.85 5.90 -14.93
N VAL A 65 15.06 7.08 -15.52
CA VAL A 65 14.59 8.36 -15.01
C VAL A 65 13.75 9.01 -16.10
N ALA A 66 12.44 9.12 -15.89
CA ALA A 66 11.53 9.81 -16.80
C ALA A 66 11.94 11.29 -16.91
N THR A 67 12.82 11.57 -17.86
CA THR A 67 13.21 12.92 -18.26
C THR A 67 12.47 13.20 -19.55
N GLY A 68 11.68 14.27 -19.59
CA GLY A 68 10.85 14.62 -20.75
C GLY A 68 9.38 14.81 -20.42
N PRO A 69 8.48 14.68 -21.42
CA PRO A 69 7.08 15.11 -21.32
C PRO A 69 6.25 14.32 -20.29
N CYS A 70 6.69 13.13 -19.91
CA CYS A 70 5.99 12.27 -18.95
C CYS A 70 6.32 12.63 -17.48
N ALA A 71 7.39 13.40 -17.22
CA ALA A 71 7.84 13.73 -15.85
C ALA A 71 6.77 14.45 -15.00
N PRO A 72 6.00 15.42 -15.53
CA PRO A 72 4.92 16.06 -14.77
C PRO A 72 3.80 15.10 -14.39
N LEU A 73 3.44 14.14 -15.26
CA LEU A 73 2.41 13.14 -14.97
C LEU A 73 2.83 12.22 -13.82
N LEU A 74 4.08 11.78 -13.84
CA LEU A 74 4.64 10.93 -12.78
C LEU A 74 4.76 11.70 -11.45
N ALA A 75 5.18 12.96 -11.49
CA ALA A 75 5.24 13.81 -10.31
C ALA A 75 3.85 14.04 -9.71
N ALA A 76 2.84 14.32 -10.54
CA ALA A 76 1.46 14.48 -10.08
C ALA A 76 0.91 13.19 -9.44
N ALA A 77 1.12 12.03 -10.08
CA ALA A 77 0.69 10.74 -9.53
C ALA A 77 1.38 10.42 -8.19
N ARG A 78 2.68 10.71 -8.06
CA ARG A 78 3.43 10.56 -6.80
C ARG A 78 2.87 11.46 -5.70
N GLN A 79 2.64 12.74 -6.01
CA GLN A 79 2.10 13.71 -5.06
C GLN A 79 0.69 13.31 -4.60
N GLU A 80 -0.15 12.84 -5.51
CA GLU A 80 -1.49 12.37 -5.17
C GLU A 80 -1.44 11.11 -4.29
N ALA A 81 -0.59 10.13 -4.64
CA ALA A 81 -0.40 8.92 -3.84
C ALA A 81 0.13 9.23 -2.43
N ALA A 82 1.03 10.21 -2.28
CA ALA A 82 1.57 10.64 -0.98
C ALA A 82 0.54 11.29 -0.04
N ALA A 83 -0.64 11.66 -0.55
CA ALA A 83 -1.77 12.17 0.23
C ALA A 83 -2.94 11.16 0.32
N THR A 84 -2.78 9.97 -0.26
CA THR A 84 -3.84 8.97 -0.42
C THR A 84 -3.47 7.68 0.28
N CYS A 85 -4.40 7.08 1.01
CA CYS A 85 -4.20 5.82 1.71
C CYS A 85 -3.99 4.70 0.71
N GLU A 86 -2.86 4.00 0.82
CA GLU A 86 -2.50 2.90 -0.08
C GLU A 86 -3.48 1.70 0.02
N ASP A 87 -4.17 1.54 1.15
CA ASP A 87 -5.12 0.43 1.36
C ASP A 87 -6.53 0.74 0.83
N CYS A 88 -7.02 1.98 0.95
CA CYS A 88 -8.44 2.29 0.69
C CYS A 88 -8.74 3.59 -0.06
N GLY A 89 -7.73 4.37 -0.46
CA GLY A 89 -7.95 5.59 -1.25
C GLY A 89 -8.45 6.82 -0.48
N ALA A 90 -8.58 6.74 0.85
CA ALA A 90 -8.94 7.89 1.69
C ALA A 90 -7.77 8.86 1.88
N GLU A 91 -8.03 10.08 2.34
CA GLU A 91 -6.95 11.01 2.73
C GLU A 91 -6.03 10.39 3.79
N ALA A 92 -4.72 10.56 3.59
CA ALA A 92 -3.70 9.90 4.38
C ALA A 92 -2.50 10.81 4.65
N THR A 93 -1.71 10.38 5.62
CA THR A 93 -0.42 10.98 5.92
C THR A 93 0.65 9.90 5.86
N ARG A 94 1.86 10.31 5.50
CA ARG A 94 3.04 9.47 5.58
C ARG A 94 3.28 9.03 7.02
N CYS A 95 3.46 7.74 7.23
CA CYS A 95 3.69 7.13 8.53
C CYS A 95 4.88 6.16 8.48
N GLU A 96 5.61 6.07 9.59
CA GLU A 96 6.73 5.14 9.77
C GLU A 96 6.26 3.97 10.64
N LEU A 97 6.41 2.75 10.13
CA LEU A 97 6.02 1.50 10.78
C LEU A 97 7.20 0.52 10.68
N ALA A 98 7.87 0.30 11.82
CA ALA A 98 9.10 -0.50 11.92
C ALA A 98 10.16 -0.11 10.87
N ASP A 99 10.21 -0.86 9.77
CA ASP A 99 11.20 -0.74 8.70
C ASP A 99 10.60 -0.23 7.37
N ALA A 100 9.33 0.18 7.39
CA ALA A 100 8.61 0.63 6.20
C ALA A 100 8.00 2.01 6.41
N VAL A 101 8.12 2.84 5.37
CA VAL A 101 7.33 4.05 5.22
C VAL A 101 6.10 3.69 4.40
N ARG A 102 4.92 4.01 4.92
CA ARG A 102 3.62 3.79 4.28
C ARG A 102 2.83 5.09 4.22
N CYS A 103 1.81 5.15 3.37
CA CYS A 103 0.83 6.25 3.39
C CYS A 103 -0.54 5.69 3.80
N LEU A 104 -0.93 5.93 5.06
CA LEU A 104 -2.13 5.34 5.63
C LEU A 104 -3.07 6.42 6.18
N CYS A 105 -4.37 6.22 5.99
CA CYS A 105 -5.36 6.99 6.73
C CYS A 105 -5.35 6.58 8.20
N ALA A 106 -5.87 7.42 9.09
CA ALA A 106 -5.87 7.17 10.53
C ALA A 106 -6.44 5.78 10.89
N ARG A 107 -7.45 5.31 10.15
CA ARG A 107 -8.04 3.98 10.31
C ARG A 107 -7.01 2.88 10.08
N HIS A 108 -6.39 2.82 8.90
CA HIS A 108 -5.43 1.76 8.56
C HIS A 108 -4.13 1.88 9.34
N TYR A 109 -3.73 3.10 9.69
CA TYR A 109 -2.56 3.32 10.55
C TYR A 109 -2.74 2.65 11.92
N ARG A 110 -3.91 2.81 12.56
CA ARG A 110 -4.20 2.14 13.84
C ARG A 110 -4.19 0.62 13.73
N VAL A 111 -4.73 0.06 12.64
CA VAL A 111 -4.68 -1.39 12.39
C VAL A 111 -3.23 -1.85 12.27
N ALA A 112 -2.43 -1.17 11.45
CA ALA A 112 -1.02 -1.50 11.26
C ALA A 112 -0.21 -1.39 12.56
N GLN A 113 -0.51 -0.40 13.41
CA GLN A 113 0.10 -0.30 14.75
C GLN A 113 -0.25 -1.50 15.64
N ALA A 114 -1.51 -1.95 15.63
CA ALA A 114 -1.94 -3.11 16.40
C ALA A 114 -1.28 -4.40 15.89
N GLU A 115 -1.21 -4.60 14.57
CA GLU A 115 -0.53 -5.74 13.95
C GLU A 115 0.96 -5.74 14.26
N GLN A 116 1.62 -4.59 14.16
CA GLN A 116 3.04 -4.46 14.52
C GLN A 116 3.28 -4.81 15.99
N ALA A 117 2.44 -4.32 16.90
CA ALA A 117 2.55 -4.65 18.31
C ALA A 117 2.33 -6.14 18.59
N ALA A 118 1.38 -6.78 17.90
CA ALA A 118 1.15 -8.22 18.01
C ALA A 118 2.35 -9.00 17.47
N ALA A 119 2.88 -8.62 16.30
CA ALA A 119 4.06 -9.26 15.71
C ALA A 119 5.24 -9.24 16.69
N GLN A 120 5.57 -8.07 17.23
CA GLN A 120 6.72 -7.89 18.12
C GLN A 120 6.59 -8.63 19.45
N ARG A 121 5.37 -8.80 19.96
CA ARG A 121 5.14 -9.28 21.34
C ARG A 121 4.67 -10.72 21.43
N LEU A 122 4.00 -11.21 20.40
CA LEU A 122 3.36 -12.52 20.40
C LEU A 122 3.91 -13.46 19.33
N PHE A 123 4.56 -12.94 18.29
CA PHE A 123 4.93 -13.74 17.10
C PHE A 123 6.37 -13.50 16.63
N ASP A 124 7.30 -13.11 17.52
CA ASP A 124 8.72 -12.94 17.21
C ASP A 124 9.03 -12.05 15.98
N GLY A 125 8.16 -11.07 15.72
CA GLY A 125 8.26 -10.15 14.59
C GLY A 125 7.56 -10.62 13.30
N GLU A 126 6.91 -11.78 13.29
CA GLU A 126 6.20 -12.30 12.11
C GLU A 126 4.89 -11.54 11.83
N MET A 127 4.96 -10.58 10.90
CA MET A 127 3.79 -9.77 10.50
C MET A 127 2.63 -10.60 9.93
N SER A 128 2.91 -11.67 9.17
CA SER A 128 1.85 -12.54 8.62
C SER A 128 1.08 -13.23 9.74
N ALA A 129 1.78 -13.81 10.71
CA ALA A 129 1.16 -14.48 11.86
C ALA A 129 0.35 -13.49 12.72
N ALA A 130 0.87 -12.26 12.90
CA ALA A 130 0.15 -11.21 13.60
C ALA A 130 -1.14 -10.77 12.88
N GLY A 131 -1.11 -10.64 11.56
CA GLY A 131 -2.28 -10.33 10.73
C GLY A 131 -3.33 -11.45 10.81
N ASP A 132 -2.90 -12.70 10.64
CA ASP A 132 -3.77 -13.87 10.75
C ASP A 132 -4.39 -13.98 12.16
N TRP A 133 -3.61 -13.71 13.21
CA TRP A 133 -4.11 -13.67 14.57
C TRP A 133 -5.12 -12.54 14.79
N MET A 134 -4.85 -11.32 14.31
CA MET A 134 -5.79 -10.20 14.39
C MET A 134 -7.11 -10.50 13.67
N ALA A 135 -7.06 -11.25 12.56
CA ALA A 135 -8.22 -11.72 11.83
C ALA A 135 -8.93 -12.89 12.53
N ALA A 136 -8.21 -13.84 13.14
CA ALA A 136 -8.80 -14.99 13.82
C ALA A 136 -9.39 -14.63 15.19
N PHE A 137 -8.69 -13.79 15.94
CA PHE A 137 -9.13 -13.24 17.22
C PHE A 137 -10.43 -12.43 17.04
N ALA A 138 -10.70 -11.94 15.82
CA ALA A 138 -12.00 -11.41 15.43
C ALA A 138 -13.17 -12.33 15.60
N VAL A 139 -12.98 -13.50 15.03
CA VAL A 139 -14.04 -14.48 14.95
C VAL A 139 -14.37 -14.97 16.37
N ALA A 140 -13.35 -15.09 17.22
CA ALA A 140 -13.51 -15.55 18.60
C ALA A 140 -14.28 -14.57 19.51
N LEU A 141 -14.15 -13.25 19.32
CA LEU A 141 -14.84 -12.25 20.13
C LEU A 141 -16.22 -11.83 19.59
N GLY A 142 -16.65 -12.35 18.44
CA GLY A 142 -17.85 -11.87 17.75
C GLY A 142 -17.72 -10.44 17.19
N GLU A 143 -16.50 -9.92 17.15
CA GLU A 143 -16.14 -8.57 16.68
C GLU A 143 -14.77 -8.64 16.03
N THR A 144 -14.47 -7.83 15.03
CA THR A 144 -13.13 -7.73 14.42
C THR A 144 -12.17 -6.83 15.20
N PRO A 145 -11.07 -7.30 15.84
CA PRO A 145 -10.03 -6.52 16.51
C PRO A 145 -9.40 -5.49 15.60
N ALA A 146 -9.16 -5.86 14.34
CA ALA A 146 -8.76 -4.90 13.32
C ALA A 146 -9.83 -3.82 13.14
N SER A 147 -11.12 -4.16 13.22
CA SER A 147 -12.20 -3.15 13.23
C SER A 147 -12.23 -2.33 14.51
N ARG A 148 -11.98 -2.91 15.68
CA ARG A 148 -11.94 -2.18 16.95
C ARG A 148 -10.78 -1.17 16.97
N ALA A 149 -9.57 -1.58 16.61
CA ALA A 149 -8.44 -0.67 16.41
C ALA A 149 -8.71 0.37 15.31
N ALA A 150 -9.37 -0.03 14.22
CA ALA A 150 -9.73 0.87 13.13
C ALA A 150 -10.72 1.97 13.53
N LEU A 151 -11.63 1.72 14.49
CA LEU A 151 -12.73 2.64 14.81
C LEU A 151 -12.27 3.89 15.57
N SER A 152 -11.38 3.76 16.55
CA SER A 152 -10.97 4.88 17.40
C SER A 152 -9.61 4.66 18.06
N SER A 153 -9.03 5.74 18.61
CA SER A 153 -7.80 5.65 19.41
C SER A 153 -8.01 4.81 20.66
N GLN A 154 -9.18 4.93 21.30
CA GLN A 154 -9.56 4.06 22.42
C GLN A 154 -9.60 2.59 21.99
N GLY A 155 -10.17 2.28 20.82
CA GLY A 155 -10.22 0.92 20.30
C GLY A 155 -8.82 0.34 20.04
N LEU A 156 -7.86 1.16 19.60
CA LEU A 156 -6.46 0.76 19.51
C LEU A 156 -5.87 0.45 20.90
N GLU A 157 -6.07 1.32 21.89
CA GLU A 157 -5.58 1.12 23.26
C GLU A 157 -6.11 -0.17 23.90
N GLU A 158 -7.40 -0.49 23.66
CA GLU A 158 -8.01 -1.74 24.11
C GLU A 158 -7.32 -2.96 23.50
N VAL A 159 -7.01 -2.93 22.20
CA VAL A 159 -6.29 -4.01 21.51
C VAL A 159 -4.85 -4.13 22.04
N LEU A 160 -4.13 -3.01 22.23
CA LEU A 160 -2.78 -3.02 22.79
C LEU A 160 -2.73 -3.56 24.22
N THR A 161 -3.76 -3.25 25.02
CA THR A 161 -3.92 -3.77 26.38
C THR A 161 -4.14 -5.27 26.39
N LEU A 162 -4.97 -5.77 25.46
CA LEU A 162 -5.18 -7.20 25.30
C LEU A 162 -3.89 -7.91 24.88
N ILE A 163 -3.15 -7.42 23.89
CA ILE A 163 -1.86 -7.98 23.47
C ILE A 163 -0.93 -8.10 24.69
N ALA A 164 -0.90 -7.07 25.54
CA ALA A 164 -0.10 -7.08 26.77
C ALA A 164 -0.55 -8.13 27.81
N ARG A 165 -1.84 -8.44 27.88
CA ARG A 165 -2.36 -9.49 28.76
C ARG A 165 -1.97 -10.87 28.27
N ILE A 166 -2.08 -11.11 26.97
CA ILE A 166 -1.74 -12.40 26.35
C ILE A 166 -0.24 -12.68 26.49
N GLU A 167 0.61 -11.68 26.22
CA GLU A 167 2.07 -11.78 26.42
C GLU A 167 2.44 -12.20 27.86
N ARG A 168 1.64 -11.79 28.85
CA ARG A 168 1.83 -12.15 30.28
C ARG A 168 1.17 -13.47 30.68
N GLY A 169 0.58 -14.21 29.74
CA GLY A 169 -0.14 -15.46 30.01
C GLY A 169 -1.48 -15.28 30.73
N VAL A 170 -2.08 -14.08 30.70
CA VAL A 170 -3.40 -13.81 31.28
C VAL A 170 -4.48 -14.06 30.23
N TYR A 171 -5.05 -15.26 30.24
CA TYR A 171 -6.19 -15.64 29.41
C TYR A 171 -7.51 -15.18 30.05
N CYS A 172 -8.47 -14.80 29.21
CA CYS A 172 -9.79 -14.31 29.62
C CYS A 172 -10.67 -15.46 30.13
#